data_AF-A0A822EBX8-F1
#
_entry.id   AF-A0A822EBX8-F1
#
_cell.length_a   1.000
_cell.length_b   1.000
_cell.length_c   1.000
_cell.angle_alpha   90.00
_cell.angle_beta   90.00
_cell.angle_gamma   90.00
#
_symmetry.space_group_name_H-M   'P 1'
#
loop_
_entity.id
_entity.type
_entity.pdbx_description
1 polymer ?
#
loop_
_entity_poly.entity_id
_entity_poly.type
_entity_poly.pdbx_seq_one_letter_code
_entity_poly.pdbx_strand_id
1 'polypeptide(L)' 'ILNDEFDKLTDEQLKSIASSLQPPIQINNRELLIEVLISEHERVQSHLEVSLIHHFAFNLY' A
#
# COMPACT_ATOMS: atom_id res chain seq x y z
N ILE A 1 3.44 -12.27 6.36
CA ILE A 1 2.19 -11.68 6.88
C ILE A 1 1.45 -10.93 5.77
N LEU A 2 1.93 -9.79 5.27
CA LEU A 2 1.22 -9.05 4.19
C LEU A 2 1.16 -9.82 2.86
N ASN A 3 2.25 -10.45 2.42
CA ASN A 3 2.23 -11.35 1.25
C ASN A 3 1.12 -12.41 1.36
N ASP A 4 1.01 -13.06 2.52
CA ASP A 4 0.00 -14.10 2.78
C ASP A 4 -1.44 -13.55 2.81
N GLU A 5 -1.63 -12.25 3.00
CA GLU A 5 -2.94 -11.59 2.95
C GLU A 5 -3.33 -11.21 1.52
N PHE A 6 -2.39 -10.66 0.75
CA PHE A 6 -2.63 -10.34 -0.66
C PHE A 6 -2.77 -11.58 -1.54
N ASP A 7 -2.07 -12.68 -1.21
CA ASP A 7 -2.20 -13.95 -1.92
C ASP A 7 -3.59 -14.59 -1.78
N LYS A 8 -4.33 -14.27 -0.72
CA LYS A 8 -5.70 -14.75 -0.50
C LYS A 8 -6.75 -14.02 -1.36
N LEU A 9 -6.38 -12.88 -1.96
CA LEU A 9 -7.30 -12.07 -2.76
C LEU A 9 -7.43 -12.63 -4.18
N THR A 10 -8.63 -12.55 -4.75
CA THR A 10 -8.83 -12.91 -6.17
C THR A 10 -8.16 -11.88 -7.09
N ASP A 11 -7.87 -12.27 -8.33
CA ASP A 11 -7.31 -11.35 -9.33
C ASP A 11 -8.18 -10.11 -9.54
N GLU A 12 -9.50 -10.28 -9.46
CA GLU A 12 -10.48 -9.18 -9.59
C GLU A 12 -10.36 -8.20 -8.42
N GLN A 13 -10.21 -8.71 -7.19
CA GLN A 13 -10.01 -7.89 -6.00
C GLN A 13 -8.68 -7.13 -6.08
N LEU A 14 -7.59 -7.81 -6.46
CA LEU A 14 -6.28 -7.18 -6.63
C LEU A 14 -6.32 -6.06 -7.69
N LYS A 15 -6.97 -6.32 -8.84
CA LYS A 15 -7.16 -5.32 -9.90
C LYS A 15 -8.05 -4.16 -9.47
N SER A 16 -9.08 -4.43 -8.67
CA SER A 16 -9.96 -3.39 -8.13
C SER A 16 -9.19 -2.46 -7.18
N ILE A 17 -8.37 -3.03 -6.28
CA ILE A 17 -7.48 -2.26 -5.40
C ILE A 17 -6.50 -1.44 -6.24
N ALA A 18 -5.81 -2.06 -7.19
CA ALA A 18 -4.84 -1.42 -8.07
C ALA A 18 -5.44 -0.25 -8.86
N SER A 19 -6.68 -0.39 -9.32
CA SER A 19 -7.41 0.66 -10.05
C SER A 19 -7.90 1.80 -9.15
N SER A 20 -8.06 1.56 -7.85
CA SER A 20 -8.47 2.57 -6.87
C SER A 20 -7.33 3.49 -6.40
N LEU A 21 -6.08 3.07 -6.62
CA LEU A 21 -4.89 3.86 -6.29
C LEU A 21 -4.72 5.05 -7.27
N GLN A 22 -4.01 6.08 -6.82
CA GLN A 22 -3.67 7.25 -7.64
C GLN A 22 -2.14 7.45 -7.68
N PRO A 23 -1.48 7.28 -8.84
CA PRO A 23 -2.07 6.86 -10.11
C PRO A 23 -2.53 5.38 -10.10
N PRO A 24 -3.52 5.00 -10.94
CA PRO A 24 -3.98 3.62 -11.02
C PRO A 24 -2.88 2.71 -11.56
N ILE A 25 -2.73 1.54 -10.94
CA ILE A 25 -1.70 0.56 -11.27
C ILE A 25 -2.27 -0.47 -12.25
N GLN A 26 -1.62 -0.63 -13.39
CA GLN A 26 -2.01 -1.59 -14.42
C GLN A 26 -0.90 -2.61 -14.63
N ILE A 27 -0.95 -3.71 -13.87
CA ILE A 27 -0.01 -4.83 -13.97
C ILE A 27 -0.81 -6.10 -14.24
N ASN A 28 -0.43 -6.83 -15.28
CA ASN A 28 -1.10 -8.06 -15.69
C ASN A 28 -0.54 -9.31 -14.99
N ASN A 29 0.71 -9.25 -14.53
CA ASN A 29 1.32 -10.33 -13.77
C ASN A 29 0.85 -10.23 -12.30
N ARG A 30 0.20 -11.28 -11.80
CA ARG A 30 -0.36 -11.31 -10.45
C ARG A 30 0.70 -11.16 -9.37
N GLU A 31 1.80 -11.90 -9.49
CA GLU A 31 2.87 -11.93 -8.47
C GLU A 31 3.51 -10.55 -8.35
N LEU A 32 3.84 -9.92 -9.48
CA LEU A 32 4.35 -8.55 -9.52
C LEU A 32 3.33 -7.52 -9.01
N LEU A 33 2.04 -7.72 -9.28
CA LEU A 33 0.99 -6.84 -8.79
C LEU A 33 0.91 -6.88 -7.25
N ILE A 34 1.03 -8.07 -6.65
CA ILE A 34 1.04 -8.25 -5.19
C ILE A 34 2.24 -7.54 -4.57
N GLU A 35 3.45 -7.74 -5.11
CA GLU A 35 4.67 -7.08 -4.63
C GLU A 35 4.54 -5.55 -4.66
N VAL A 36 4.00 -5.01 -5.75
CA VAL A 36 3.80 -3.55 -5.89
C VAL A 36 2.77 -3.04 -4.89
N LEU A 37 1.64 -3.73 -4.69
CA LEU A 37 0.62 -3.32 -3.73
C LEU A 37 1.14 -3.32 -2.29
N ILE A 38 2.00 -4.28 -1.93
CA ILE A 38 2.64 -4.34 -0.62
C ILE A 38 3.63 -3.20 -0.45
N SER A 39 4.47 -2.96 -1.45
CA SER A 39 5.43 -1.84 -1.43
C SER A 39 4.73 -0.49 -1.27
N GLU A 40 3.61 -0.29 -1.98
CA GLU A 40 2.79 0.92 -1.85
C GLU A 40 2.16 1.03 -0.44
N HIS A 41 1.67 -0.07 0.12
CA HIS A 41 1.14 -0.09 1.49
C HIS A 41 2.20 0.30 2.52
N GLU A 42 3.39 -0.31 2.46
CA GLU A 42 4.50 -0.02 3.35
C GLU A 42 4.96 1.44 3.23
N ARG A 43 4.99 1.99 2.02
CA ARG A 43 5.32 3.40 1.78
C ARG A 43 4.31 4.34 2.45
N VAL A 44 3.02 4.07 2.32
CA VAL A 44 1.96 4.88 2.94
C VAL A 44 2.04 4.80 4.47
N GLN A 45 2.23 3.60 5.03
CA GLN A 45 2.41 3.42 6.48
C GLN A 45 3.61 4.23 6.98
N SER A 46 4.76 4.12 6.30
CA SER A 46 5.96 4.89 6.65
C SER A 46 5.73 6.41 6.60
N HIS A 47 5.03 6.92 5.58
CA HIS A 47 4.72 8.35 5.48
C HIS A 47 3.74 8.84 6.57
N LEU A 48 2.78 8.01 6.97
CA LEU A 48 1.88 8.30 8.07
C LEU A 48 2.62 8.35 9.41
N GLU A 49 3.51 7.39 9.66
CA GLU A 49 4.36 7.35 10.86
C GLU A 49 5.25 8.59 10.97
N VAL A 50 5.89 8.99 9.87
CA VAL A 50 6.72 10.22 9.83
C VAL A 50 5.86 11.47 10.11
N SER A 51 4.68 11.54 9.51
CA SER A 51 3.76 12.68 9.70
C SER A 51 3.24 12.77 11.14
N LEU A 52 2.95 11.63 11.76
CA LEU A 52 2.56 11.54 13.18
C LEU A 52 3.69 11.99 14.09
N ILE A 53 4.92 11.53 13.86
CA ILE A 53 6.11 11.96 14.64
C ILE A 53 6.29 13.48 14.52
N HIS A 54 6.18 14.05 13.32
CA HIS A 54 6.24 15.49 13.11
C HIS A 54 5.13 16.24 13.85
N HIS A 55 3.89 15.73 13.84
CA HIS A 55 2.77 16.33 14.57
C HIS A 55 3.00 16.34 16.10
N PHE A 56 3.52 15.25 16.67
CA PHE A 56 3.82 15.19 18.10
C PHE A 56 5.04 16.04 18.49
N ALA A 57 6.06 16.12 17.65
CA ALA A 57 7.23 16.97 17.89
C ALA A 57 6.88 18.46 17.87
N PHE A 58 5.92 18.88 17.04
CA PHE A 58 5.47 20.27 16.94
C PHE A 58 4.54 20.69 18.09
N ASN A 59 3.79 19.75 18.69
CA ASN A 59 2.94 20.01 19.87
C ASN A 59 3.74 20.15 21.19
N LEU A 60 5.06 20.05 21.16
CA LEU A 60 5.96 20.23 22.32
C LEU A 60 6.63 21.61 22.37
N TYR A 61 6.29 22.55 21.47
CA TYR A 61 6.81 23.93 21.44
C TYR A 61 5.70 24.98 21.51
#